data_AF-A0A4R7HX40-F1
#
_entry.id   AF-A0A4R7HX40-F1
#
_cell.length_a   1.000
_cell.length_b   1.000
_cell.length_c   1.000
_cell.angle_alpha   90.00
_cell.angle_beta   90.00
_cell.angle_gamma   90.00
#
_symmetry.space_group_name_H-M   'P 1'
#
loop_
_entity.id
_entity.type
_entity.pdbx_description
1 polymer ?
#
loop_
_entity_poly.entity_id
_entity_poly.type
_entity_poly.pdbx_seq_one_letter_code
_entity_poly.pdbx_strand_id
1 'polypeptide(L)'
;MTSTDMTSTPRNPIARSWAGAAALLLIAVAGACSSDDGDIGSATTTADSPAPTSAAPATTTADSAPPTSAASAPTIDWSAGAFVGADSLTDHGSAAFVLVDGEFRFVSHPDAEDTSISHIDPVSGTAWGWSRDLPVDDPAATEWSWELDLATGEFTDIDMDGASWAVLRGGTGATSFVGKLADDGGTPVDDSDDSTAGFVLGESGEDQRVVRDGYSDIGFTDVNASGLITGFNDFGTLGFVYDGGAFTDLTHPDAYRLFPFSINDTGVIVGFWGIDEDTWYLSEENPAFVATPGDDGYDVERYELPGFTGTGLTAVAADGSIAGMAWESVGAAPSVFVAADAASLPTLYDGPAGTSMFVTGMTDDGVVFGQAFLSPAESADDESSDESAGAAETPISDAIAAMSGAAHSGPFASALHGSFHDLETAAAAAEDAAATGDTEVLDAEIASLAALMAETRAAVAAVDGATAEEADEVAALLDGIDAAAQGLLADGT
;
A
#
# COMPACT_ATOMS: atom_id res chain seq x y z
N MET A 1 9.00 -24.02 -62.09
CA MET A 1 8.97 -22.95 -63.12
C MET A 1 7.50 -22.60 -63.28
N THR A 2 6.92 -21.49 -62.85
CA THR A 2 7.31 -20.08 -62.60
C THR A 2 6.21 -19.50 -61.68
N SER A 3 6.49 -19.07 -60.44
CA SER A 3 6.70 -17.67 -59.99
C SER A 3 5.90 -16.59 -60.72
N THR A 4 4.90 -16.01 -60.04
CA THR A 4 4.39 -14.63 -60.19
C THR A 4 3.55 -14.33 -58.93
N ASP A 5 4.06 -13.60 -57.94
CA ASP A 5 4.17 -12.13 -57.82
C ASP A 5 2.95 -11.55 -57.05
N MET A 6 3.17 -11.21 -55.78
CA MET A 6 2.34 -10.26 -55.03
C MET A 6 3.27 -9.18 -54.48
N THR A 7 3.11 -7.98 -55.04
CA THR A 7 3.82 -6.77 -54.69
C THR A 7 3.16 -6.13 -53.48
N SER A 8 3.98 -5.85 -52.47
CA SER A 8 3.68 -5.02 -51.31
C SER A 8 3.69 -3.54 -51.70
N THR A 9 2.82 -2.75 -51.07
CA THR A 9 3.02 -1.30 -50.94
C THR A 9 2.53 -0.87 -49.55
N PRO A 10 3.30 -0.04 -48.82
CA PRO A 10 2.98 0.37 -47.45
C PRO A 10 2.09 1.60 -47.45
N ARG A 11 1.29 1.77 -46.39
CA ARG A 11 0.58 3.03 -46.09
C ARG A 11 0.72 3.41 -44.62
N ASN A 12 1.51 4.45 -44.39
CA ASN A 12 1.24 5.54 -43.45
C ASN A 12 2.00 6.78 -44.02
N PRO A 13 1.71 8.05 -43.67
CA PRO A 13 0.91 8.54 -42.53
C PRO A 13 -0.12 9.65 -42.87
N ILE A 14 -1.05 9.91 -41.95
CA ILE A 14 -1.78 11.19 -41.88
C ILE A 14 -1.32 11.93 -40.63
N ALA A 15 -0.65 13.05 -40.88
CA ALA A 15 -0.41 14.11 -39.91
C ALA A 15 -1.72 14.89 -39.63
N ARG A 16 -1.97 15.23 -38.37
CA ARG A 16 -2.74 16.42 -37.98
C ARG A 16 -2.11 17.08 -36.76
N SER A 17 -1.90 18.37 -36.92
CA SER A 17 -1.45 19.35 -35.94
C SER A 17 -2.64 20.16 -35.40
N TRP A 18 -2.32 21.09 -34.47
CA TRP A 18 -3.11 22.16 -33.82
C TRP A 18 -3.64 21.77 -32.43
N ALA A 19 -3.05 22.23 -31.31
CA ALA A 19 -2.89 23.59 -30.76
C ALA A 19 -4.14 24.14 -30.04
N GLY A 20 -4.02 24.25 -28.70
CA GLY A 20 -4.49 25.38 -27.90
C GLY A 20 -5.90 25.30 -27.30
N ALA A 21 -5.98 25.19 -25.96
CA ALA A 21 -7.02 25.87 -25.16
C ALA A 21 -6.60 25.93 -23.67
N ALA A 22 -5.89 27.00 -23.31
CA ALA A 22 -5.91 27.54 -21.96
C ALA A 22 -7.07 28.55 -21.89
N ALA A 23 -7.96 28.41 -20.90
CA ALA A 23 -8.92 29.46 -20.57
C ALA A 23 -9.31 29.39 -19.08
N LEU A 24 -8.89 30.43 -18.35
CA LEU A 24 -9.41 30.86 -17.06
C LEU A 24 -10.95 30.89 -17.03
N LEU A 25 -11.54 30.53 -15.88
CA LEU A 25 -12.76 31.19 -15.42
C LEU A 25 -12.73 31.42 -13.90
N LEU A 26 -12.38 32.65 -13.53
CA LEU A 26 -12.75 33.28 -12.26
C LEU A 26 -14.22 33.74 -12.36
N ILE A 27 -15.08 33.29 -11.45
CA ILE A 27 -16.28 34.06 -11.06
C ILE A 27 -16.32 34.16 -9.54
N ALA A 28 -16.18 35.39 -9.07
CA ALA A 28 -16.45 35.80 -7.71
C ALA A 28 -17.97 35.86 -7.44
N VAL A 29 -18.40 35.42 -6.26
CA VAL A 29 -19.63 35.92 -5.63
C VAL A 29 -19.30 36.33 -4.21
N ALA A 30 -19.32 37.64 -3.98
CA ALA A 30 -19.39 38.23 -2.66
C ALA A 30 -20.82 38.71 -2.39
N GLY A 31 -21.33 38.33 -1.21
CA GLY A 31 -22.27 39.15 -0.42
C GLY A 31 -23.76 38.90 -0.63
N ALA A 32 -24.43 38.39 0.41
CA ALA A 32 -25.22 39.25 1.30
C ALA A 32 -25.79 38.44 2.48
N CYS A 33 -25.45 38.89 3.69
CA CYS A 33 -26.26 38.68 4.88
C CYS A 33 -27.64 39.31 4.67
N SER A 34 -28.71 38.59 5.00
CA SER A 34 -30.03 39.15 5.26
C SER A 34 -30.77 38.23 6.22
N SER A 35 -30.73 38.59 7.49
CA SER A 35 -31.70 38.18 8.50
C SER A 35 -33.10 38.65 8.09
N ASP A 36 -34.09 37.77 8.11
CA ASP A 36 -35.47 38.18 8.35
C ASP A 36 -36.25 37.03 9.03
N ASP A 37 -36.63 37.32 10.27
CA ASP A 37 -37.67 36.65 11.04
C ASP A 37 -39.03 36.81 10.32
N GLY A 38 -39.80 35.73 10.22
CA GLY A 38 -41.08 35.79 9.51
C GLY A 38 -41.99 34.57 9.64
N ASP A 39 -42.49 34.36 10.86
CA ASP A 39 -43.88 33.98 11.18
C ASP A 39 -44.56 32.80 10.43
N ILE A 40 -44.55 31.69 11.15
CA ILE A 40 -45.56 30.63 11.34
C ILE A 40 -46.93 30.87 10.65
N GLY A 41 -47.14 30.20 9.52
CA GLY A 41 -48.46 30.03 8.88
C GLY A 41 -48.88 28.56 8.85
N SER A 42 -49.81 28.20 9.71
CA SER A 42 -50.43 26.87 9.78
C SER A 42 -51.22 26.52 8.51
N ALA A 43 -50.87 25.43 7.84
CA ALA A 43 -51.73 24.76 6.86
C ALA A 43 -51.74 23.25 7.13
N THR A 44 -52.83 22.81 7.73
CA THR A 44 -53.22 21.41 7.89
C THR A 44 -53.52 20.78 6.54
N THR A 45 -52.72 19.79 6.16
CA THR A 45 -53.10 18.76 5.18
C THR A 45 -52.93 17.39 5.81
N THR A 46 -54.06 16.77 6.14
CA THR A 46 -54.20 15.37 6.53
C THR A 46 -53.93 14.48 5.31
N ALA A 47 -52.84 13.73 5.33
CA ALA A 47 -52.63 12.57 4.49
C ALA A 47 -52.27 11.39 5.40
N ASP A 48 -53.19 10.43 5.51
CA ASP A 48 -53.00 9.15 6.17
C ASP A 48 -51.84 8.40 5.50
N SER A 49 -50.78 8.15 6.26
CA SER A 49 -49.80 7.10 5.99
C SER A 49 -49.76 6.16 7.19
N PRO A 50 -49.79 4.82 6.98
CA PRO A 50 -49.79 3.87 8.08
C PRO A 50 -48.41 3.87 8.76
N ALA A 51 -48.43 3.95 10.09
CA ALA A 51 -47.25 3.94 10.93
C ALA A 51 -46.42 2.65 10.73
N PRO A 52 -45.07 2.72 10.77
CA PRO A 52 -44.25 1.54 10.92
C PRO A 52 -44.43 1.02 12.35
N THR A 53 -44.86 -0.24 12.47
CA THR A 53 -44.81 -0.99 13.73
C THR A 53 -43.35 -1.17 14.15
N SER A 54 -42.89 -0.28 15.04
CA SER A 54 -41.71 -0.49 15.88
C SER A 54 -41.95 -1.73 16.75
N ALA A 55 -41.37 -2.86 16.35
CA ALA A 55 -41.15 -3.98 17.25
C ALA A 55 -39.85 -3.69 18.00
N ALA A 56 -39.96 -3.46 19.30
CA ALA A 56 -38.80 -3.40 20.19
C ALA A 56 -38.04 -4.74 20.12
N PRO A 57 -36.69 -4.73 20.11
CA PRO A 57 -35.92 -5.96 20.11
C PRO A 57 -36.16 -6.68 21.45
N ALA A 58 -36.58 -7.93 21.35
CA ALA A 58 -36.70 -8.82 22.49
C ALA A 58 -35.29 -9.05 23.06
N THR A 59 -35.05 -8.53 24.25
CA THR A 59 -33.88 -8.86 25.07
C THR A 59 -34.04 -10.29 25.60
N THR A 60 -33.70 -11.27 24.77
CA THR A 60 -33.47 -12.64 25.21
C THR A 60 -32.13 -12.69 25.93
N THR A 61 -32.18 -12.63 27.27
CA THR A 61 -31.08 -13.00 28.14
C THR A 61 -30.89 -14.52 28.05
N ALA A 62 -30.15 -14.97 27.05
CA ALA A 62 -29.66 -16.33 26.97
C ALA A 62 -28.50 -16.46 27.98
N ASP A 63 -28.83 -17.01 29.15
CA ASP A 63 -27.88 -17.51 30.14
C ASP A 63 -27.23 -18.80 29.56
N SER A 64 -26.34 -18.60 28.58
CA SER A 64 -25.56 -19.67 27.97
C SER A 64 -24.40 -19.98 28.90
N ALA A 65 -24.46 -21.15 29.53
CA ALA A 65 -23.35 -21.70 30.29
C ALA A 65 -22.05 -21.66 29.44
N PRO A 66 -20.89 -21.30 30.03
CA PRO A 66 -19.64 -21.20 29.28
C PRO A 66 -19.35 -22.55 28.60
N PRO A 67 -18.95 -22.54 27.31
CA PRO A 67 -18.74 -23.77 26.55
C PRO A 67 -17.71 -24.64 27.29
N THR A 68 -18.13 -25.87 27.58
CA THR A 68 -17.32 -26.90 28.21
C THR A 68 -16.18 -27.31 27.28
N SER A 69 -14.94 -27.06 27.73
CA SER A 69 -13.65 -27.51 27.17
C SER A 69 -13.62 -27.71 25.65
N ALA A 70 -13.20 -26.65 24.94
CA ALA A 70 -12.78 -26.77 23.54
C ALA A 70 -11.76 -27.93 23.44
N ALA A 71 -12.07 -28.91 22.59
CA ALA A 71 -11.07 -29.89 22.18
C ALA A 71 -9.90 -29.11 21.58
N SER A 72 -8.67 -29.46 21.94
CA SER A 72 -7.48 -28.85 21.34
C SER A 72 -7.59 -29.00 19.82
N ALA A 73 -7.67 -27.86 19.12
CA ALA A 73 -7.69 -27.85 17.67
C ALA A 73 -6.47 -28.63 17.14
N PRO A 74 -6.61 -29.38 16.03
CA PRO A 74 -5.46 -29.99 15.39
C PRO A 74 -4.40 -28.91 15.15
N THR A 75 -3.18 -29.17 15.60
CA THR A 75 -2.06 -28.26 15.37
C THR A 75 -1.55 -28.57 13.96
N ILE A 76 -1.51 -27.57 13.08
CA ILE A 76 -0.87 -27.71 11.76
C ILE A 76 0.58 -28.14 11.99
N ASP A 77 1.00 -29.21 11.31
CA ASP A 77 2.41 -29.56 11.24
C ASP A 77 3.08 -28.65 10.21
N TRP A 78 3.53 -27.49 10.67
CA TRP A 78 4.19 -26.52 9.82
C TRP A 78 5.50 -27.06 9.20
N SER A 79 6.02 -28.23 9.64
CA SER A 79 7.19 -28.87 9.03
C SER A 79 6.86 -29.74 7.82
N ALA A 80 5.59 -29.81 7.42
CA ALA A 80 5.09 -30.60 6.32
C ALA A 80 5.49 -30.06 4.92
N GLY A 81 5.13 -30.81 3.88
CA GLY A 81 5.75 -30.75 2.55
C GLY A 81 5.42 -29.54 1.67
N ALA A 82 4.55 -28.62 2.10
CA ALA A 82 4.18 -27.45 1.31
C ALA A 82 5.29 -26.38 1.24
N PHE A 83 6.20 -26.37 2.22
CA PHE A 83 7.15 -25.26 2.37
C PHE A 83 8.46 -25.47 1.61
N VAL A 84 8.89 -24.41 0.95
CA VAL A 84 10.17 -24.32 0.24
C VAL A 84 11.12 -23.37 0.97
N GLY A 85 12.42 -23.54 0.76
CA GLY A 85 13.42 -22.62 1.30
C GLY A 85 13.48 -21.33 0.49
N ALA A 86 13.89 -20.22 1.10
CA ALA A 86 14.07 -18.95 0.38
C ALA A 86 15.02 -19.09 -0.81
N ASP A 87 16.09 -19.89 -0.68
CA ASP A 87 17.06 -20.16 -1.75
C ASP A 87 16.48 -20.86 -2.99
N SER A 88 15.28 -21.46 -2.88
CA SER A 88 14.59 -22.09 -4.02
C SER A 88 13.63 -21.17 -4.76
N LEU A 89 13.51 -19.91 -4.33
CA LEU A 89 12.57 -18.95 -4.90
C LEU A 89 13.14 -18.11 -6.06
N THR A 90 14.36 -18.41 -6.54
CA THR A 90 15.10 -17.54 -7.47
C THR A 90 14.44 -17.30 -8.83
N ASP A 91 13.45 -18.12 -9.20
CA ASP A 91 12.80 -18.08 -10.50
C ASP A 91 11.36 -17.52 -10.43
N HIS A 92 11.01 -16.82 -9.34
CA HIS A 92 9.69 -16.21 -9.12
C HIS A 92 9.81 -14.71 -8.82
N GLY A 93 8.77 -13.94 -9.14
CA GLY A 93 8.64 -12.54 -8.76
C GLY A 93 8.24 -12.38 -7.30
N SER A 94 7.41 -13.29 -6.79
CA SER A 94 7.08 -13.37 -5.37
C SER A 94 6.64 -14.75 -4.91
N ALA A 95 6.74 -14.99 -3.61
CA ALA A 95 6.25 -16.21 -2.96
C ALA A 95 5.34 -15.86 -1.78
N ALA A 96 4.38 -16.72 -1.48
CA ALA A 96 3.63 -16.57 -0.25
C ALA A 96 4.51 -16.95 0.94
N PHE A 97 4.23 -16.38 2.11
CA PHE A 97 4.89 -16.76 3.35
C PHE A 97 3.91 -16.96 4.50
N VAL A 98 4.37 -17.73 5.49
CA VAL A 98 3.83 -17.77 6.84
C VAL A 98 4.97 -17.53 7.84
N LEU A 99 4.68 -16.79 8.90
CA LEU A 99 5.57 -16.57 10.03
C LEU A 99 4.99 -17.32 11.23
N VAL A 100 5.68 -18.39 11.63
CA VAL A 100 5.26 -19.26 12.73
C VAL A 100 6.44 -19.46 13.66
N ASP A 101 6.23 -19.22 14.96
CA ASP A 101 7.27 -19.32 15.98
C ASP A 101 8.52 -18.46 15.68
N GLY A 102 8.33 -17.34 14.96
CA GLY A 102 9.41 -16.44 14.55
C GLY A 102 10.25 -16.90 13.36
N GLU A 103 9.82 -17.95 12.66
CA GLU A 103 10.47 -18.45 11.45
C GLU A 103 9.57 -18.26 10.23
N PHE A 104 10.13 -17.65 9.18
CA PHE A 104 9.47 -17.54 7.88
C PHE A 104 9.52 -18.87 7.12
N ARG A 105 8.39 -19.25 6.53
CA ARG A 105 8.25 -20.42 5.65
C ARG A 105 7.54 -19.99 4.39
N PHE A 106 8.02 -20.43 3.24
CA PHE A 106 7.56 -19.94 1.95
C PHE A 106 6.81 -21.01 1.19
N VAL A 107 5.84 -20.59 0.39
CA VAL A 107 5.14 -21.43 -0.57
C VAL A 107 5.08 -20.68 -1.89
N SER A 108 5.34 -21.38 -2.99
CA SER A 108 5.15 -20.84 -4.33
C SER A 108 4.22 -21.77 -5.11
N HIS A 109 3.26 -21.19 -5.82
CA HIS A 109 2.43 -21.94 -6.74
C HIS A 109 3.30 -22.33 -7.96
N PRO A 110 3.33 -23.62 -8.37
CA PRO A 110 4.32 -24.12 -9.33
C PRO A 110 4.23 -23.50 -10.73
N ASP A 111 3.04 -23.02 -11.10
CA ASP A 111 2.76 -22.40 -12.40
C ASP A 111 2.65 -20.86 -12.32
N ALA A 112 3.08 -20.25 -11.22
CA ALA A 112 2.93 -18.81 -10.98
C ALA A 112 4.27 -18.06 -10.87
N GLU A 113 4.28 -16.83 -11.36
CA GLU A 113 5.31 -15.83 -11.10
C GLU A 113 5.10 -15.20 -9.71
N ASP A 114 3.86 -14.89 -9.37
CA ASP A 114 3.47 -14.33 -8.07
C ASP A 114 2.56 -15.28 -7.29
N THR A 115 2.81 -15.40 -5.98
CA THR A 115 1.96 -16.18 -5.08
C THR A 115 1.72 -15.39 -3.80
N SER A 116 0.46 -15.32 -3.35
CA SER A 116 0.07 -14.61 -2.13
C SER A 116 -1.00 -15.40 -1.37
N ILE A 117 -0.83 -15.55 -0.05
CA ILE A 117 -1.88 -16.08 0.82
C ILE A 117 -2.78 -14.94 1.27
N SER A 118 -4.08 -15.15 1.22
CA SER A 118 -5.11 -14.21 1.65
C SER A 118 -5.86 -14.68 2.91
N HIS A 119 -5.89 -15.99 3.16
CA HIS A 119 -6.57 -16.57 4.32
C HIS A 119 -5.96 -17.91 4.72
N ILE A 120 -6.00 -18.23 6.02
CA ILE A 120 -5.63 -19.55 6.55
C ILE A 120 -6.72 -20.00 7.53
N ASP A 121 -7.22 -21.23 7.33
CA ASP A 121 -7.99 -21.94 8.36
C ASP A 121 -7.05 -22.88 9.13
N PRO A 122 -6.66 -22.51 10.36
CA PRO A 122 -5.76 -23.33 11.15
C PRO A 122 -6.37 -24.67 11.55
N VAL A 123 -7.69 -24.81 11.53
CA VAL A 123 -8.40 -26.03 11.93
C VAL A 123 -8.38 -27.07 10.81
N SER A 124 -8.59 -26.65 9.56
CA SER A 124 -8.53 -27.56 8.41
C SER A 124 -7.11 -27.81 7.94
N GLY A 125 -6.18 -26.88 8.22
CA GLY A 125 -4.84 -26.91 7.63
C GLY A 125 -4.85 -26.47 6.17
N THR A 126 -5.77 -25.57 5.82
CA THR A 126 -5.95 -25.09 4.46
C THR A 126 -5.62 -23.60 4.39
N ALA A 127 -4.94 -23.19 3.33
CA ALA A 127 -4.75 -21.79 2.99
C ALA A 127 -5.45 -21.47 1.67
N TRP A 128 -5.87 -20.23 1.50
CA TRP A 128 -6.41 -19.72 0.26
C TRP A 128 -5.65 -18.47 -0.13
N GLY A 129 -5.56 -18.25 -1.42
CA GLY A 129 -4.77 -17.16 -1.95
C GLY A 129 -5.06 -16.92 -3.41
N TRP A 130 -4.15 -16.16 -4.01
CA TRP A 130 -4.17 -15.87 -5.42
C TRP A 130 -2.75 -15.96 -5.99
N SER A 131 -2.70 -16.18 -7.29
CA SER A 131 -1.48 -16.27 -8.05
C SER A 131 -1.60 -15.53 -9.38
N ARG A 132 -0.44 -15.21 -9.96
CA ARG A 132 -0.32 -14.62 -11.29
C ARG A 132 0.76 -15.36 -12.07
N ASP A 133 0.57 -15.60 -13.36
CA ASP A 133 1.48 -16.38 -14.22
C ASP A 133 2.63 -15.56 -14.81
N LEU A 134 2.50 -14.24 -14.85
CA LEU A 134 3.46 -13.29 -15.41
C LEU A 134 3.64 -12.08 -14.47
N PRO A 135 4.69 -11.27 -14.64
CA PRO A 135 4.88 -10.04 -13.87
C PRO A 135 3.70 -9.07 -13.95
N VAL A 136 3.54 -8.23 -12.91
CA VAL A 136 2.42 -7.26 -12.79
C VAL A 136 2.30 -6.28 -13.96
N ASP A 137 3.43 -5.97 -14.60
CA ASP A 137 3.52 -5.04 -15.72
C ASP A 137 3.28 -5.73 -17.08
N ASP A 138 3.14 -7.05 -17.11
CA ASP A 138 2.81 -7.78 -18.34
C ASP A 138 1.29 -7.74 -18.59
N PRO A 139 0.84 -7.14 -19.71
CA PRO A 139 -0.57 -7.13 -20.07
C PRO A 139 -1.14 -8.52 -20.43
N ALA A 140 -0.33 -9.56 -20.53
CA ALA A 140 -0.82 -10.92 -20.71
C ALA A 140 -1.02 -11.65 -19.38
N ALA A 141 -0.69 -11.02 -18.24
CA ALA A 141 -0.79 -11.65 -16.94
C ALA A 141 -2.22 -12.05 -16.60
N THR A 142 -2.36 -13.27 -16.12
CA THR A 142 -3.62 -13.86 -15.67
C THR A 142 -3.56 -14.05 -14.16
N GLU A 143 -4.59 -13.59 -13.45
CA GLU A 143 -4.74 -13.85 -12.02
C GLU A 143 -5.75 -14.97 -11.77
N TRP A 144 -5.49 -15.82 -10.80
CA TRP A 144 -6.44 -16.83 -10.35
C TRP A 144 -6.35 -17.07 -8.85
N SER A 145 -7.43 -17.60 -8.30
CA SER A 145 -7.52 -17.98 -6.90
C SER A 145 -7.28 -19.48 -6.73
N TRP A 146 -6.76 -19.89 -5.58
CA TRP A 146 -6.47 -21.28 -5.27
C TRP A 146 -6.70 -21.61 -3.80
N GLU A 147 -6.83 -22.91 -3.55
CA GLU A 147 -6.78 -23.56 -2.25
C GLU A 147 -5.47 -24.35 -2.13
N LEU A 148 -4.85 -24.33 -0.96
CA LEU A 148 -3.62 -25.07 -0.63
C LEU A 148 -3.85 -25.93 0.61
N ASP A 149 -3.67 -27.23 0.48
CA ASP A 149 -3.55 -28.13 1.63
C ASP A 149 -2.13 -28.00 2.21
N LEU A 150 -1.99 -27.40 3.38
CA LEU A 150 -0.70 -27.13 4.03
C LEU A 150 0.04 -28.40 4.47
N ALA A 151 -0.67 -29.53 4.62
CA ALA A 151 -0.06 -30.80 4.99
C ALA A 151 0.54 -31.52 3.79
N THR A 152 -0.09 -31.43 2.62
CA THR A 152 0.34 -32.14 1.41
C THR A 152 1.12 -31.26 0.43
N GLY A 153 0.92 -29.93 0.47
CA GLY A 153 1.42 -29.00 -0.52
C GLY A 153 0.66 -29.04 -1.85
N GLU A 154 -0.54 -29.63 -1.87
CA GLU A 154 -1.38 -29.73 -3.07
C GLU A 154 -2.19 -28.45 -3.26
N PHE A 155 -2.04 -27.83 -4.43
CA PHE A 155 -2.86 -26.70 -4.87
C PHE A 155 -4.09 -27.18 -5.65
N THR A 156 -5.22 -26.52 -5.43
CA THR A 156 -6.45 -26.68 -6.20
C THR A 156 -6.95 -25.31 -6.64
N ASP A 157 -6.95 -25.05 -7.94
CA ASP A 157 -7.47 -23.80 -8.49
C ASP A 157 -8.98 -23.66 -8.23
N ILE A 158 -9.40 -22.42 -7.91
CA ILE A 158 -10.79 -22.05 -7.68
C ILE A 158 -11.30 -21.34 -8.92
N ASP A 159 -12.18 -22.03 -9.65
CA ASP A 159 -12.87 -21.48 -10.83
C ASP A 159 -14.14 -20.75 -10.40
N MET A 160 -14.23 -19.45 -10.73
CA MET A 160 -15.43 -18.64 -10.49
C MET A 160 -16.20 -18.47 -11.81
N ASP A 161 -17.37 -19.13 -11.88
CA ASP A 161 -18.21 -19.14 -13.07
C ASP A 161 -18.46 -17.72 -13.64
N GLY A 162 -17.99 -17.49 -14.86
CA GLY A 162 -18.25 -16.25 -15.60
C GLY A 162 -17.49 -15.03 -15.09
N ALA A 163 -16.35 -15.23 -14.43
CA ALA A 163 -15.32 -14.21 -14.25
C ALA A 163 -14.10 -14.57 -15.13
N SER A 164 -13.44 -13.56 -15.71
CA SER A 164 -12.16 -13.77 -16.42
C SER A 164 -11.03 -14.03 -15.43
N TRP A 165 -11.09 -13.39 -14.28
CA TRP A 165 -10.27 -13.68 -13.11
C TRP A 165 -11.00 -13.27 -11.82
N ALA A 166 -10.63 -13.92 -10.72
CA ALA A 166 -11.14 -13.63 -9.39
C ALA A 166 -9.99 -13.69 -8.39
N VAL A 167 -9.92 -12.69 -7.52
CA VAL A 167 -8.92 -12.63 -6.44
C VAL A 167 -9.61 -12.69 -5.11
N LEU A 168 -9.40 -13.79 -4.38
CA LEU A 168 -9.73 -13.93 -2.97
C LEU A 168 -8.81 -13.02 -2.15
N ARG A 169 -9.39 -12.19 -1.27
CA ARG A 169 -8.65 -11.24 -0.42
C ARG A 169 -8.77 -11.53 1.06
N GLY A 170 -9.93 -12.01 1.51
CA GLY A 170 -10.15 -12.39 2.91
C GLY A 170 -11.26 -13.42 3.06
N GLY A 171 -11.40 -13.97 4.26
CA GLY A 171 -12.33 -15.07 4.50
C GLY A 171 -12.56 -15.37 5.98
N THR A 172 -13.63 -16.13 6.25
CA THR A 172 -13.96 -16.64 7.57
C THR A 172 -14.19 -18.14 7.52
N GLY A 173 -13.46 -18.86 8.39
CA GLY A 173 -13.47 -20.32 8.40
C GLY A 173 -13.01 -20.90 7.07
N ALA A 174 -13.60 -22.03 6.68
CA ALA A 174 -13.20 -22.77 5.47
C ALA A 174 -14.02 -22.45 4.22
N THR A 175 -15.06 -21.61 4.33
CA THR A 175 -16.18 -21.66 3.38
C THR A 175 -16.78 -20.32 3.00
N SER A 176 -16.37 -19.22 3.65
CA SER A 176 -16.89 -17.89 3.35
C SER A 176 -15.74 -16.98 2.97
N PHE A 177 -15.74 -16.47 1.73
CA PHE A 177 -14.67 -15.64 1.21
C PHE A 177 -15.20 -14.38 0.56
N VAL A 178 -14.35 -13.36 0.53
CA VAL A 178 -14.61 -12.13 -0.19
C VAL A 178 -13.44 -11.78 -1.10
N GLY A 179 -13.74 -10.98 -2.11
CA GLY A 179 -12.71 -10.52 -3.02
C GLY A 179 -13.21 -9.58 -4.10
N LYS A 180 -12.42 -9.51 -5.17
CA LYS A 180 -12.63 -8.64 -6.33
C LYS A 180 -12.81 -9.49 -7.58
N LEU A 181 -13.76 -9.11 -8.43
CA LEU A 181 -13.90 -9.63 -9.78
C LEU A 181 -13.46 -8.56 -10.78
N ALA A 182 -12.77 -8.93 -11.84
CA ALA A 182 -12.75 -8.13 -13.06
C ALA A 182 -13.56 -8.83 -14.14
N ASP A 183 -14.26 -8.02 -14.94
CA ASP A 183 -15.26 -8.52 -15.87
C ASP A 183 -14.81 -8.59 -17.33
N ASP A 184 -13.64 -8.04 -17.70
CA ASP A 184 -13.28 -7.81 -19.10
C ASP A 184 -11.95 -8.42 -19.57
N GLY A 185 -11.20 -9.11 -18.70
CA GLY A 185 -9.91 -9.69 -19.07
C GLY A 185 -8.89 -8.64 -19.52
N GLY A 186 -9.11 -7.39 -19.10
CA GLY A 186 -8.12 -6.32 -19.17
C GLY A 186 -7.00 -6.54 -18.18
N THR A 187 -6.02 -5.67 -18.30
CA THR A 187 -4.67 -5.77 -17.73
C THR A 187 -4.52 -4.61 -16.77
N PRO A 188 -3.69 -4.70 -15.72
CA PRO A 188 -3.57 -3.63 -14.71
C PRO A 188 -3.29 -2.21 -15.24
N VAL A 189 -2.93 -2.06 -16.52
CA VAL A 189 -2.63 -0.81 -17.23
C VAL A 189 -3.82 -0.24 -18.04
N ASP A 190 -4.92 -0.98 -18.18
CA ASP A 190 -6.13 -0.48 -18.84
C ASP A 190 -7.00 0.25 -17.80
N ASP A 191 -7.27 1.52 -18.05
CA ASP A 191 -8.16 2.34 -17.23
C ASP A 191 -9.63 1.92 -17.35
N SER A 192 -9.92 0.84 -18.10
CA SER A 192 -11.20 0.16 -18.15
C SER A 192 -11.31 -1.13 -17.32
N ASP A 193 -10.28 -1.49 -16.53
CA ASP A 193 -10.30 -2.57 -15.51
C ASP A 193 -11.19 -2.23 -14.28
N ASP A 194 -12.39 -1.73 -14.55
CA ASP A 194 -13.42 -1.47 -13.55
C ASP A 194 -13.80 -2.82 -12.95
N SER A 195 -13.30 -3.12 -11.76
CA SER A 195 -13.91 -4.16 -10.95
C SER A 195 -15.28 -3.68 -10.52
N THR A 196 -16.26 -3.87 -11.41
CA THR A 196 -17.61 -3.36 -11.24
C THR A 196 -18.33 -4.00 -10.05
N ALA A 197 -17.83 -5.14 -9.56
CA ALA A 197 -18.40 -5.87 -8.43
C ALA A 197 -17.33 -6.52 -7.52
N GLY A 198 -17.55 -6.38 -6.21
CA GLY A 198 -16.99 -7.28 -5.21
C GLY A 198 -17.81 -8.56 -5.18
N PHE A 199 -17.25 -9.64 -4.65
CA PHE A 199 -17.98 -10.90 -4.49
C PHE A 199 -17.93 -11.41 -3.05
N VAL A 200 -19.01 -12.07 -2.64
CA VAL A 200 -19.06 -12.92 -1.45
C VAL A 200 -19.29 -14.34 -1.92
N LEU A 201 -18.33 -15.22 -1.67
CA LEU A 201 -18.46 -16.65 -1.93
C LEU A 201 -18.93 -17.32 -0.64
N GLY A 202 -20.17 -17.80 -0.63
CA GLY A 202 -20.76 -18.47 0.54
C GLY A 202 -20.45 -19.97 0.60
N GLU A 203 -20.85 -20.63 1.69
CA GLU A 203 -20.48 -22.03 1.96
C GLU A 203 -21.01 -23.05 0.93
N SER A 204 -22.08 -22.71 0.22
CA SER A 204 -22.64 -23.55 -0.85
C SER A 204 -21.92 -23.38 -2.19
N GLY A 205 -20.90 -22.52 -2.26
CA GLY A 205 -20.23 -22.11 -3.50
C GLY A 205 -21.04 -21.08 -4.30
N GLU A 206 -22.08 -20.48 -3.69
CA GLU A 206 -22.86 -19.41 -4.31
C GLU A 206 -22.06 -18.10 -4.28
N ASP A 207 -21.84 -17.48 -5.44
CA ASP A 207 -21.23 -16.16 -5.55
C ASP A 207 -22.30 -15.05 -5.54
N GLN A 208 -22.27 -14.21 -4.51
CA GLN A 208 -23.04 -12.98 -4.49
C GLN A 208 -22.18 -11.83 -4.98
N ARG A 209 -22.51 -11.29 -6.16
CA ARG A 209 -21.90 -10.06 -6.68
C ARG A 209 -22.53 -8.83 -6.04
N VAL A 210 -21.70 -7.93 -5.54
CA VAL A 210 -22.10 -6.70 -4.86
C VAL A 210 -21.54 -5.51 -5.64
N VAL A 211 -22.43 -4.60 -6.00
CA VAL A 211 -22.09 -3.32 -6.66
C VAL A 211 -22.51 -2.16 -5.76
N ARG A 212 -21.84 -1.02 -5.88
CA ARG A 212 -22.18 0.19 -5.15
C ARG A 212 -22.50 1.32 -6.13
N ASP A 213 -23.74 1.79 -6.12
CA ASP A 213 -24.18 2.88 -6.99
C ASP A 213 -23.32 4.14 -6.80
N GLY A 214 -22.81 4.69 -7.90
CA GLY A 214 -22.06 5.95 -7.91
C GLY A 214 -20.54 5.81 -7.92
N TYR A 215 -20.01 4.59 -7.90
CA TYR A 215 -18.58 4.28 -7.94
C TYR A 215 -18.25 3.47 -9.19
N SER A 216 -17.02 3.62 -9.72
CA SER A 216 -16.56 2.87 -10.90
C SER A 216 -16.14 1.44 -10.56
N ASP A 217 -15.56 1.25 -9.37
CA ASP A 217 -15.11 -0.05 -8.88
C ASP A 217 -15.43 -0.25 -7.40
N ILE A 218 -15.43 -1.53 -7.02
CA ILE A 218 -15.58 -1.98 -5.63
C ILE A 218 -14.71 -3.23 -5.41
N GLY A 219 -13.93 -3.23 -4.35
CA GLY A 219 -13.14 -4.37 -3.90
C GLY A 219 -13.39 -4.68 -2.45
N PHE A 220 -13.60 -5.95 -2.11
CA PHE A 220 -13.61 -6.41 -0.72
C PHE A 220 -12.21 -6.85 -0.30
N THR A 221 -11.86 -6.53 0.95
CA THR A 221 -10.55 -6.85 1.53
C THR A 221 -10.65 -7.95 2.56
N ASP A 222 -11.66 -7.93 3.43
CA ASP A 222 -11.80 -8.92 4.49
C ASP A 222 -13.27 -9.07 4.95
N VAL A 223 -13.56 -10.14 5.68
CA VAL A 223 -14.86 -10.45 6.27
C VAL A 223 -14.68 -11.04 7.66
N ASN A 224 -15.53 -10.68 8.62
CA ASN A 224 -15.52 -11.30 9.97
C ASN A 224 -16.64 -12.34 10.15
N ALA A 225 -16.63 -13.07 11.28
CA ALA A 225 -17.57 -14.18 11.51
C ALA A 225 -19.04 -13.75 11.61
N SER A 226 -19.31 -12.44 11.77
CA SER A 226 -20.68 -11.89 11.73
C SER A 226 -21.15 -11.51 10.34
N GLY A 227 -20.28 -11.59 9.32
CA GLY A 227 -20.55 -11.23 7.94
C GLY A 227 -20.35 -9.74 7.64
N LEU A 228 -19.69 -8.98 8.52
CA LEU A 228 -19.25 -7.63 8.22
C LEU A 228 -18.07 -7.71 7.26
N ILE A 229 -18.13 -6.95 6.18
CA ILE A 229 -17.12 -6.97 5.11
C ILE A 229 -16.46 -5.60 5.03
N THR A 230 -15.13 -5.56 5.01
CA THR A 230 -14.39 -4.34 4.67
C THR A 230 -14.08 -4.28 3.18
N GLY A 231 -13.95 -3.08 2.65
CA GLY A 231 -13.58 -2.88 1.26
C GLY A 231 -13.30 -1.43 0.91
N PHE A 232 -13.12 -1.19 -0.39
CA PHE A 232 -12.86 0.13 -0.95
C PHE A 232 -13.56 0.32 -2.29
N ASN A 233 -13.77 1.59 -2.67
CA ASN A 233 -14.26 2.00 -4.00
C ASN A 233 -13.29 3.00 -4.65
N ASP A 234 -13.47 3.25 -5.95
CA ASP A 234 -12.71 4.22 -6.74
C ASP A 234 -11.19 4.04 -6.56
N PHE A 235 -10.71 2.82 -6.76
CA PHE A 235 -9.31 2.42 -6.63
C PHE A 235 -8.68 2.76 -5.27
N GLY A 236 -9.45 2.63 -4.18
CA GLY A 236 -8.95 2.84 -2.82
C GLY A 236 -9.17 4.25 -2.28
N THR A 237 -9.92 5.10 -2.99
CA THR A 237 -10.22 6.47 -2.55
C THR A 237 -11.15 6.48 -1.34
N LEU A 238 -12.06 5.51 -1.22
CA LEU A 238 -13.02 5.46 -0.13
C LEU A 238 -13.17 4.04 0.46
N GLY A 239 -12.65 3.86 1.67
CA GLY A 239 -12.87 2.67 2.48
C GLY A 239 -14.27 2.60 3.07
N PHE A 240 -14.80 1.40 3.25
CA PHE A 240 -16.13 1.16 3.82
C PHE A 240 -16.23 -0.15 4.59
N VAL A 241 -17.33 -0.26 5.33
CA VAL A 241 -17.87 -1.50 5.88
C VAL A 241 -19.21 -1.80 5.24
N TYR A 242 -19.40 -3.03 4.78
CA TYR A 242 -20.63 -3.55 4.22
C TYR A 242 -21.27 -4.55 5.19
N ASP A 243 -22.53 -4.29 5.55
CA ASP A 243 -23.36 -5.13 6.42
C ASP A 243 -24.69 -5.43 5.73
N GLY A 244 -24.81 -6.63 5.16
CA GLY A 244 -26.09 -7.17 4.70
C GLY A 244 -26.88 -6.30 3.72
N GLY A 245 -26.21 -5.43 2.94
CA GLY A 245 -26.84 -4.51 1.99
C GLY A 245 -26.67 -3.02 2.32
N ALA A 246 -26.09 -2.68 3.46
CA ALA A 246 -25.80 -1.30 3.85
C ALA A 246 -24.29 -1.04 3.83
N PHE A 247 -23.89 0.15 3.36
CA PHE A 247 -22.51 0.62 3.37
C PHE A 247 -22.34 1.71 4.43
N THR A 248 -21.27 1.60 5.22
CA THR A 248 -20.81 2.62 6.16
C THR A 248 -19.42 3.08 5.72
N ASP A 249 -19.29 4.35 5.36
CA ASP A 249 -18.01 4.90 4.91
C ASP A 249 -17.06 5.12 6.08
N LEU A 250 -15.79 4.75 5.90
CA LEU A 250 -14.72 5.10 6.81
C LEU A 250 -14.19 6.47 6.41
N THR A 251 -14.32 7.44 7.30
CA THR A 251 -13.86 8.82 7.04
C THR A 251 -13.16 9.38 8.27
N HIS A 252 -12.15 10.22 8.04
CA HIS A 252 -11.52 11.01 9.08
C HIS A 252 -11.12 12.37 8.49
N PRO A 253 -11.29 13.50 9.21
CA PRO A 253 -11.04 14.84 8.67
C PRO A 253 -9.60 15.08 8.19
N ASP A 254 -8.64 14.37 8.77
CA ASP A 254 -7.21 14.48 8.46
C ASP A 254 -6.68 13.35 7.54
N ALA A 255 -7.56 12.47 7.07
CA ALA A 255 -7.20 11.43 6.12
C ALA A 255 -7.62 11.85 4.71
N TYR A 256 -6.70 11.74 3.75
CA TYR A 256 -7.05 11.85 2.33
C TYR A 256 -7.85 10.63 1.88
N ARG A 257 -7.43 9.44 2.30
CA ARG A 257 -8.14 8.17 2.10
C ARG A 257 -7.87 7.21 3.25
N LEU A 258 -8.80 6.27 3.46
CA LEU A 258 -8.66 5.18 4.42
C LEU A 258 -8.86 3.88 3.66
N PHE A 259 -7.85 3.01 3.68
CA PHE A 259 -7.89 1.72 2.99
C PHE A 259 -7.92 0.58 4.01
N PRO A 260 -9.10 0.00 4.31
CA PRO A 260 -9.20 -1.09 5.29
C PRO A 260 -8.67 -2.39 4.71
N PHE A 261 -7.83 -3.09 5.47
CA PHE A 261 -7.25 -4.38 5.09
C PHE A 261 -7.89 -5.56 5.81
N SER A 262 -8.15 -5.43 7.11
CA SER A 262 -8.67 -6.54 7.92
C SER A 262 -9.66 -6.08 8.97
N ILE A 263 -10.58 -6.98 9.34
CA ILE A 263 -11.60 -6.78 10.37
C ILE A 263 -11.72 -8.00 11.28
N ASN A 264 -11.68 -7.78 12.59
CA ASN A 264 -11.90 -8.88 13.54
C ASN A 264 -13.38 -9.06 13.92
N ASP A 265 -13.67 -10.13 14.68
CA ASP A 265 -15.03 -10.49 15.10
C ASP A 265 -15.71 -9.48 16.04
N THR A 266 -14.94 -8.58 16.66
CA THR A 266 -15.49 -7.47 17.44
C THR A 266 -15.81 -6.24 16.59
N GLY A 267 -15.48 -6.30 15.30
CA GLY A 267 -15.65 -5.21 14.34
C GLY A 267 -14.50 -4.20 14.37
N VAL A 268 -13.38 -4.46 15.03
CA VAL A 268 -12.20 -3.60 14.93
C VAL A 268 -11.58 -3.78 13.56
N ILE A 269 -11.31 -2.67 12.89
CA ILE A 269 -10.77 -2.62 11.53
C ILE A 269 -9.39 -2.00 11.57
N VAL A 270 -8.54 -2.47 10.68
CA VAL A 270 -7.21 -1.92 10.50
C VAL A 270 -6.90 -1.68 9.04
N GLY A 271 -6.01 -0.74 8.76
CA GLY A 271 -5.63 -0.46 7.39
C GLY A 271 -4.68 0.71 7.24
N PHE A 272 -4.56 1.23 6.02
CA PHE A 272 -3.65 2.33 5.69
C PHE A 272 -4.31 3.69 5.74
N TRP A 273 -3.55 4.66 6.24
CA TRP A 273 -3.91 6.06 6.29
C TRP A 273 -3.23 6.80 5.15
N GLY A 274 -4.01 7.17 4.13
CA GLY A 274 -3.50 8.00 3.05
C GLY A 274 -3.47 9.47 3.45
N ILE A 275 -2.33 10.14 3.29
CA ILE A 275 -2.17 11.57 3.64
C ILE A 275 -2.39 12.49 2.42
N ASP A 276 -2.26 11.97 1.20
CA ASP A 276 -2.47 12.69 -0.05
C ASP A 276 -2.87 11.78 -1.24
N GLU A 277 -3.00 12.39 -2.43
CA GLU A 277 -3.36 11.73 -3.68
C GLU A 277 -2.25 10.84 -4.25
N ASP A 278 -1.00 11.10 -3.90
CA ASP A 278 0.17 10.33 -4.31
C ASP A 278 0.42 9.14 -3.36
N THR A 279 -0.31 9.10 -2.25
CA THR A 279 -0.26 8.03 -1.25
C THR A 279 -0.88 6.71 -1.78
N TRP A 280 -0.27 6.09 -2.77
CA TRP A 280 -0.72 4.82 -3.34
C TRP A 280 -0.07 3.64 -2.63
N TYR A 281 -0.89 2.68 -2.20
CA TYR A 281 -0.45 1.47 -1.46
C TYR A 281 0.52 1.79 -0.30
N LEU A 282 1.19 0.77 0.22
CA LEU A 282 2.19 0.93 1.29
C LEU A 282 3.29 1.89 0.83
N SER A 283 3.52 2.94 1.60
CA SER A 283 4.73 3.73 1.50
C SER A 283 5.45 3.71 2.83
N GLU A 284 6.74 3.97 2.73
CA GLU A 284 7.69 4.03 3.83
C GLU A 284 7.48 5.29 4.70
N GLU A 285 6.47 6.09 4.38
CA GLU A 285 6.07 7.33 5.05
C GLU A 285 4.62 7.29 5.54
N ASN A 286 3.86 6.26 5.14
CA ASN A 286 2.43 6.21 5.42
C ASN A 286 2.16 5.72 6.84
N PRO A 287 1.28 6.43 7.57
CA PRO A 287 0.68 5.90 8.78
C PRO A 287 -0.33 4.79 8.45
N ALA A 288 -0.73 4.08 9.50
CA ALA A 288 -1.88 3.19 9.47
C ALA A 288 -3.05 3.80 10.23
N PHE A 289 -4.16 3.06 10.34
CA PHE A 289 -5.27 3.39 11.20
C PHE A 289 -5.82 2.17 11.92
N VAL A 290 -6.48 2.44 13.04
CA VAL A 290 -7.37 1.52 13.74
C VAL A 290 -8.74 2.17 13.79
N ALA A 291 -9.78 1.46 13.38
CA ALA A 291 -11.16 1.93 13.46
C ALA A 291 -11.97 1.00 14.36
N THR A 292 -12.69 1.58 15.31
CA THR A 292 -13.49 0.83 16.29
C THR A 292 -14.98 1.16 16.14
N PRO A 293 -15.91 0.21 16.35
CA PRO A 293 -17.33 0.51 16.27
C PRO A 293 -17.76 1.57 17.30
N GLY A 294 -18.40 2.63 16.83
CA GLY A 294 -18.96 3.73 17.62
C GLY A 294 -20.48 3.82 17.52
N ASP A 295 -21.08 4.81 18.19
CA ASP A 295 -22.54 4.99 18.22
C ASP A 295 -23.13 5.33 16.82
N ASP A 296 -22.37 6.06 15.98
CA ASP A 296 -22.79 6.59 14.68
C ASP A 296 -21.89 6.08 13.51
N GLY A 297 -21.23 4.93 13.66
CA GLY A 297 -20.35 4.37 12.64
C GLY A 297 -19.05 3.85 13.24
N TYR A 298 -17.92 4.38 12.79
CA TYR A 298 -16.58 3.98 13.24
C TYR A 298 -15.79 5.17 13.75
N ASP A 299 -15.18 5.01 14.93
CA ASP A 299 -14.19 5.92 15.47
C ASP A 299 -12.82 5.52 14.91
N VAL A 300 -12.28 6.33 14.00
CA VAL A 300 -11.01 6.09 13.30
C VAL A 300 -9.88 6.85 13.98
N GLU A 301 -8.81 6.16 14.34
CA GLU A 301 -7.61 6.72 14.94
C GLU A 301 -6.38 6.42 14.06
N ARG A 302 -5.51 7.43 13.90
CA ARG A 302 -4.21 7.27 13.23
C ARG A 302 -3.29 6.41 14.10
N TYR A 303 -2.60 5.47 13.47
CA TYR A 303 -1.64 4.58 14.11
C TYR A 303 -0.27 4.71 13.44
N GLU A 304 0.76 4.88 14.28
CA GLU A 304 2.15 4.92 13.85
C GLU A 304 2.98 4.13 14.84
N LEU A 305 3.94 3.37 14.32
CA LEU A 305 4.88 2.65 15.16
C LEU A 305 6.05 3.59 15.53
N PRO A 306 6.27 3.89 16.82
CA PRO A 306 7.30 4.84 17.22
C PRO A 306 8.70 4.39 16.78
N GLY A 307 9.42 5.27 16.09
CA GLY A 307 10.79 5.01 15.61
C GLY A 307 10.87 4.45 14.18
N PHE A 308 9.74 4.36 13.48
CA PHE A 308 9.65 3.95 12.08
C PHE A 308 9.18 5.12 11.23
N THR A 309 9.64 5.20 9.98
CA THR A 309 9.19 6.22 9.03
C THR A 309 7.81 5.87 8.46
N GLY A 310 7.50 4.57 8.34
CA GLY A 310 6.25 4.07 7.79
C GLY A 310 5.70 2.91 8.60
N THR A 311 4.37 2.77 8.62
CA THR A 311 3.68 1.67 9.31
C THR A 311 2.48 1.22 8.50
N GLY A 312 2.50 -0.03 8.06
CA GLY A 312 1.40 -0.65 7.32
C GLY A 312 0.71 -1.69 8.19
N LEU A 313 -0.45 -1.37 8.75
CA LEU A 313 -1.21 -2.31 9.59
C LEU A 313 -2.26 -3.03 8.74
N THR A 314 -2.08 -4.34 8.54
CA THR A 314 -2.87 -5.12 7.57
C THR A 314 -3.63 -6.29 8.19
N ALA A 315 -3.34 -6.64 9.44
CA ALA A 315 -3.96 -7.80 10.09
C ALA A 315 -4.40 -7.48 11.52
N VAL A 316 -5.58 -7.98 11.89
CA VAL A 316 -6.11 -7.93 13.26
C VAL A 316 -6.80 -9.25 13.62
N ALA A 317 -6.37 -9.87 14.71
CA ALA A 317 -6.95 -11.11 15.23
C ALA A 317 -8.16 -10.86 16.16
N ALA A 318 -8.92 -11.91 16.47
CA ALA A 318 -10.08 -11.83 17.37
C ALA A 318 -9.73 -11.36 18.80
N ASP A 319 -8.51 -11.61 19.27
CA ASP A 319 -8.05 -11.15 20.59
C ASP A 319 -7.54 -9.70 20.61
N GLY A 320 -7.50 -9.04 19.45
CA GLY A 320 -7.00 -7.69 19.27
C GLY A 320 -5.52 -7.60 18.91
N SER A 321 -4.81 -8.74 18.81
CA SER A 321 -3.45 -8.77 18.27
C SER A 321 -3.42 -8.24 16.85
N ILE A 322 -2.34 -7.55 16.51
CA ILE A 322 -2.15 -6.91 15.21
C ILE A 322 -0.84 -7.34 14.56
N ALA A 323 -0.82 -7.35 13.23
CA ALA A 323 0.41 -7.45 12.46
C ALA A 323 0.41 -6.55 11.23
N GLY A 324 1.60 -6.37 10.70
CA GLY A 324 1.82 -5.50 9.57
C GLY A 324 3.30 -5.39 9.21
N MET A 325 3.62 -4.28 8.55
CA MET A 325 4.95 -3.93 8.10
C MET A 325 5.41 -2.62 8.74
N ALA A 326 6.70 -2.51 9.00
CA ALA A 326 7.31 -1.31 9.54
C ALA A 326 8.62 -1.00 8.80
N TRP A 327 8.84 0.27 8.48
CA TRP A 327 10.02 0.77 7.76
C TRP A 327 10.91 1.55 8.71
N GLU A 328 12.12 1.06 8.97
CA GLU A 328 13.07 1.75 9.85
C GLU A 328 13.50 3.10 9.27
N SER A 329 13.58 3.17 7.94
CA SER A 329 13.87 4.37 7.17
C SER A 329 13.24 4.29 5.77
N VAL A 330 13.16 5.44 5.10
CA VAL A 330 12.91 5.50 3.66
C VAL A 330 14.01 4.71 2.91
N GLY A 331 13.64 3.92 1.92
CA GLY A 331 14.43 2.99 1.12
C GLY A 331 14.66 1.62 1.75
N ALA A 332 14.28 1.42 3.02
CA ALA A 332 14.52 0.15 3.71
C ALA A 332 13.50 -0.92 3.31
N ALA A 333 13.93 -2.18 3.27
CA ALA A 333 12.98 -3.29 3.23
C ALA A 333 12.16 -3.32 4.54
N PRO A 334 10.83 -3.53 4.49
CA PRO A 334 10.02 -3.58 5.69
C PRO A 334 10.33 -4.81 6.55
N SER A 335 10.35 -4.62 7.86
CA SER A 335 10.25 -5.72 8.83
C SER A 335 8.79 -6.06 9.06
N VAL A 336 8.48 -7.35 9.23
CA VAL A 336 7.17 -7.79 9.70
C VAL A 336 7.09 -7.53 11.20
N PHE A 337 5.99 -6.94 11.67
CA PHE A 337 5.76 -6.75 13.09
C PHE A 337 4.54 -7.50 13.60
N VAL A 338 4.59 -7.91 14.86
CA VAL A 338 3.47 -8.48 15.62
C VAL A 338 3.36 -7.78 16.97
N ALA A 339 2.17 -7.32 17.34
CA ALA A 339 1.90 -6.75 18.65
C ALA A 339 0.60 -7.32 19.25
N ALA A 340 0.53 -7.40 20.58
CA ALA A 340 -0.65 -7.90 21.28
C ALA A 340 -1.89 -7.00 21.13
N ASP A 341 -1.68 -5.72 20.86
CA ASP A 341 -2.68 -4.71 20.52
C ASP A 341 -1.97 -3.46 19.99
N ALA A 342 -2.75 -2.45 19.55
CA ALA A 342 -2.23 -1.17 19.06
C ALA A 342 -1.55 -0.30 20.15
N ALA A 343 -1.59 -0.69 21.43
CA ALA A 343 -0.89 0.04 22.50
C ALA A 343 0.41 -0.65 22.93
N SER A 344 0.66 -1.86 22.44
CA SER A 344 1.76 -2.72 22.85
C SER A 344 3.00 -2.49 21.98
N LEU A 345 4.19 -2.69 22.58
CA LEU A 345 5.41 -2.70 21.80
C LEU A 345 5.43 -3.92 20.87
N PRO A 346 5.78 -3.74 19.59
CA PRO A 346 5.85 -4.82 18.63
C PRO A 346 7.06 -5.72 18.86
N THR A 347 6.96 -6.96 18.41
CA THR A 347 8.10 -7.80 18.04
C THR A 347 8.32 -7.68 16.54
N LEU A 348 9.56 -7.46 16.14
CA LEU A 348 9.95 -7.30 14.73
C LEU A 348 10.63 -8.57 14.22
N TYR A 349 10.38 -8.87 12.95
CA TYR A 349 10.91 -10.02 12.23
C TYR A 349 11.39 -9.55 10.88
N ASP A 350 12.71 -9.57 10.69
CA ASP A 350 13.32 -9.23 9.41
C ASP A 350 13.15 -10.39 8.44
N GLY A 351 12.66 -10.08 7.24
CA GLY A 351 12.58 -11.05 6.15
C GLY A 351 13.98 -11.57 5.78
N PRO A 352 14.07 -12.73 5.09
CA PRO A 352 15.33 -13.16 4.50
C PRO A 352 15.92 -12.09 3.56
N ALA A 353 17.25 -12.10 3.42
CA ALA A 353 17.92 -11.16 2.52
C ALA A 353 17.37 -11.28 1.09
N GLY A 354 17.18 -10.14 0.41
CA GLY A 354 16.61 -10.09 -0.94
C GLY A 354 15.09 -10.24 -1.00
N THR A 355 14.40 -10.19 0.14
CA THR A 355 12.94 -10.20 0.20
C THR A 355 12.38 -8.89 0.73
N SER A 356 11.24 -8.47 0.18
CA SER A 356 10.40 -7.40 0.74
C SER A 356 9.07 -8.00 1.16
N MET A 357 8.80 -7.96 2.47
CA MET A 357 7.67 -8.67 3.07
C MET A 357 6.40 -7.83 3.03
N PHE A 358 5.31 -8.41 2.57
CA PHE A 358 3.97 -7.83 2.55
C PHE A 358 3.00 -8.69 3.34
N VAL A 359 2.57 -8.23 4.53
CA VAL A 359 1.60 -8.95 5.36
C VAL A 359 0.20 -8.74 4.79
N THR A 360 -0.56 -9.83 4.59
CA THR A 360 -1.95 -9.78 4.14
C THR A 360 -2.94 -10.16 5.24
N GLY A 361 -2.52 -10.89 6.26
CA GLY A 361 -3.42 -11.31 7.35
C GLY A 361 -2.72 -12.02 8.50
N MET A 362 -3.52 -12.38 9.50
CA MET A 362 -3.11 -13.14 10.68
C MET A 362 -4.27 -14.03 11.15
N THR A 363 -3.96 -15.22 11.64
CA THR A 363 -4.94 -16.11 12.30
C THR A 363 -5.13 -15.78 13.78
N ASP A 364 -6.22 -16.24 14.39
CA ASP A 364 -6.48 -16.06 15.82
C ASP A 364 -5.45 -16.72 16.76
N ASP A 365 -4.67 -17.67 16.27
CA ASP A 365 -3.54 -18.27 17.00
C ASP A 365 -2.19 -17.58 16.73
N GLY A 366 -2.20 -16.44 16.01
CA GLY A 366 -1.05 -15.56 15.82
C GLY A 366 -0.14 -15.92 14.67
N VAL A 367 -0.59 -16.77 13.73
CA VAL A 367 0.17 -17.05 12.51
C VAL A 367 -0.01 -15.90 11.54
N VAL A 368 1.07 -15.20 11.21
CA VAL A 368 1.06 -14.13 10.22
C VAL A 368 1.33 -14.72 8.85
N PHE A 369 0.65 -14.22 7.83
CA PHE A 369 0.85 -14.67 6.45
C PHE A 369 0.81 -13.50 5.47
N GLY A 370 1.32 -13.76 4.26
CA GLY A 370 1.43 -12.73 3.25
C GLY A 370 2.19 -13.16 2.01
N GLN A 371 2.77 -12.15 1.35
CA GLN A 371 3.56 -12.25 0.14
C GLN A 371 4.96 -11.69 0.38
N ALA A 372 5.99 -12.35 -0.12
CA ALA A 372 7.36 -11.89 -0.11
C ALA A 372 7.77 -11.60 -1.54
N PHE A 373 7.96 -10.33 -1.86
CA PHE A 373 8.51 -9.91 -3.14
C PHE A 373 9.99 -10.22 -3.18
N LEU A 374 10.44 -10.79 -4.29
CA LEU A 374 11.80 -11.26 -4.45
C LEU A 374 12.52 -10.27 -5.33
N SER A 375 13.51 -9.57 -4.75
CA SER A 375 14.41 -8.81 -5.59
C SER A 375 15.22 -9.80 -6.40
N PRO A 376 15.36 -9.62 -7.73
CA PRO A 376 16.35 -10.39 -8.47
C PRO A 376 17.66 -10.24 -7.72
N ALA A 377 18.33 -11.35 -7.44
CA ALA A 377 19.63 -11.30 -6.78
C ALA A 377 20.49 -10.37 -7.63
N GLU A 378 20.68 -9.13 -7.18
CA GLU A 378 21.54 -8.18 -7.88
C GLU A 378 22.82 -8.94 -8.11
N SER A 379 23.15 -9.18 -9.38
CA SER A 379 24.26 -10.03 -9.71
C SER A 379 25.47 -9.37 -9.09
N ALA A 380 25.94 -9.89 -7.95
CA ALA A 380 27.01 -9.31 -7.15
C ALA A 380 28.36 -9.23 -7.90
N ASP A 381 28.37 -9.58 -9.18
CA ASP A 381 29.50 -9.64 -10.07
C ASP A 381 29.59 -8.45 -11.06
N ASP A 382 28.59 -7.56 -11.21
CA ASP A 382 28.65 -6.49 -12.24
C ASP A 382 29.00 -5.07 -11.73
N GLU A 383 28.99 -4.83 -10.42
CA GLU A 383 29.42 -3.54 -9.84
C GLU A 383 30.97 -3.42 -9.70
N SER A 384 31.74 -4.47 -10.04
CA SER A 384 33.21 -4.44 -9.90
C SER A 384 33.98 -3.91 -11.12
N SER A 385 33.31 -3.56 -12.23
CA SER A 385 33.97 -2.90 -13.36
C SER A 385 33.82 -1.38 -13.31
N ASP A 386 34.81 -0.76 -12.66
CA ASP A 386 35.25 0.63 -12.93
C ASP A 386 34.45 1.78 -12.29
N GLU A 387 34.09 1.66 -11.00
CA GLU A 387 33.63 2.78 -10.15
C GLU A 387 34.66 3.92 -9.94
N SER A 388 35.80 3.93 -10.66
CA SER A 388 36.73 5.06 -10.60
C SER A 388 36.39 6.20 -11.57
N ALA A 389 35.32 6.08 -12.36
CA ALA A 389 34.94 7.05 -13.39
C ALA A 389 33.47 7.55 -13.37
N GLY A 390 32.64 7.12 -12.40
CA GLY A 390 31.19 7.33 -12.43
C GLY A 390 30.58 8.33 -11.44
N ALA A 391 31.35 9.23 -10.82
CA ALA A 391 30.83 10.20 -9.84
C ALA A 391 29.95 11.34 -10.44
N ALA A 392 29.39 11.14 -11.64
CA ALA A 392 28.68 12.18 -12.40
C ALA A 392 27.18 11.90 -12.61
N GLU A 393 26.64 10.77 -12.16
CA GLU A 393 25.26 10.36 -12.52
C GLU A 393 24.22 10.57 -11.41
N THR A 394 24.60 10.89 -10.16
CA THR A 394 23.61 11.23 -9.12
C THR A 394 23.21 12.70 -9.25
N PRO A 395 21.93 13.03 -9.50
CA PRO A 395 21.43 14.39 -9.44
C PRO A 395 21.80 15.08 -8.12
N ILE A 396 22.09 16.39 -8.18
CA ILE A 396 22.45 17.17 -6.98
C ILE A 396 21.28 17.16 -6.00
N SER A 397 20.05 17.15 -6.52
CA SER A 397 18.80 17.02 -5.77
C SER A 397 18.75 15.75 -4.90
N ASP A 398 19.18 14.59 -5.40
CA ASP A 398 19.17 13.33 -4.64
C ASP A 398 20.20 13.34 -3.50
N ALA A 399 21.38 13.92 -3.73
CA ALA A 399 22.40 14.10 -2.70
C ALA A 399 21.90 15.01 -1.55
N ILE A 400 21.10 16.03 -1.88
CA ILE A 400 20.53 16.94 -0.87
C ILE A 400 19.35 16.30 -0.13
N ALA A 401 18.52 15.50 -0.81
CA ALA A 401 17.45 14.73 -0.16
C ALA A 401 18.01 13.75 0.89
N ALA A 402 19.11 13.07 0.57
CA ALA A 402 19.82 12.21 1.52
C ALA A 402 20.34 12.98 2.75
N MET A 403 20.85 14.20 2.56
CA MET A 403 21.25 15.08 3.67
C MET A 403 20.08 15.50 4.55
N SER A 404 18.94 15.84 3.93
CA SER A 404 17.73 16.22 4.64
C SER A 404 17.28 15.08 5.55
N GLY A 405 17.23 13.84 5.04
CA GLY A 405 16.92 12.64 5.83
C GLY A 405 17.84 12.46 7.05
N ALA A 406 19.15 12.54 6.87
CA ALA A 406 20.13 12.41 7.96
C ALA A 406 19.98 13.51 9.03
N ALA A 407 19.63 14.74 8.63
CA ALA A 407 19.55 15.87 9.55
C ALA A 407 18.28 15.93 10.42
N HIS A 408 17.22 15.17 10.09
CA HIS A 408 15.96 15.18 10.85
C HIS A 408 16.07 14.50 12.23
N SER A 409 17.15 13.76 12.50
CA SER A 409 17.36 13.06 13.77
C SER A 409 18.64 13.53 14.48
N GLY A 410 18.61 14.71 15.12
CA GLY A 410 19.77 15.15 15.92
C GLY A 410 19.80 16.61 16.31
N PRO A 411 20.89 17.08 16.96
CA PRO A 411 21.08 18.48 17.33
C PRO A 411 21.13 19.44 16.13
N PHE A 412 21.26 18.91 14.91
CA PHE A 412 21.34 19.66 13.66
C PHE A 412 19.98 20.05 13.06
N ALA A 413 18.90 19.32 13.38
CA ALA A 413 17.60 19.47 12.72
C ALA A 413 17.10 20.93 12.72
N SER A 414 17.16 21.58 13.88
CA SER A 414 16.69 22.98 14.01
C SER A 414 17.68 24.02 13.47
N ALA A 415 18.97 23.69 13.38
CA ALA A 415 20.02 24.61 12.97
C ALA A 415 20.20 24.65 11.45
N LEU A 416 19.89 23.54 10.75
CA LEU A 416 20.16 23.38 9.33
C LEU A 416 18.92 23.37 8.44
N HIS A 417 17.70 23.27 8.99
CA HIS A 417 16.47 23.20 8.18
C HIS A 417 16.33 24.36 7.17
N GLY A 418 16.69 25.59 7.56
CA GLY A 418 16.69 26.72 6.63
C GLY A 418 17.76 26.60 5.54
N SER A 419 18.95 26.11 5.89
CA SER A 419 20.07 25.94 4.96
C SER A 419 19.81 24.82 3.93
N PHE A 420 19.08 23.77 4.30
CA PHE A 420 18.73 22.69 3.37
C PHE A 420 17.76 23.14 2.29
N HIS A 421 16.71 23.88 2.66
CA HIS A 421 15.76 24.41 1.69
C HIS A 421 16.45 25.36 0.67
N ASP A 422 17.39 26.17 1.15
CA ASP A 422 18.18 27.05 0.29
C ASP A 422 19.12 26.24 -0.64
N LEU A 423 19.71 25.14 -0.16
CA LEU A 423 20.54 24.22 -0.96
C LEU A 423 19.71 23.51 -2.03
N GLU A 424 18.53 22.97 -1.70
CA GLU A 424 17.61 22.31 -2.65
C GLU A 424 17.21 23.28 -3.78
N THR A 425 16.85 24.51 -3.40
CA THR A 425 16.45 25.54 -4.36
C THR A 425 17.60 25.90 -5.30
N ALA A 426 18.82 26.05 -4.77
CA ALA A 426 20.00 26.36 -5.57
C ALA A 426 20.42 25.18 -6.48
N ALA A 427 20.29 23.94 -6.02
CA ALA A 427 20.56 22.75 -6.81
C ALA A 427 19.60 22.59 -7.98
N ALA A 428 18.30 22.74 -7.73
CA ALA A 428 17.29 22.70 -8.79
C ALA A 428 17.52 23.81 -9.84
N ALA A 429 17.94 25.00 -9.40
CA ALA A 429 18.29 26.10 -10.32
C ALA A 429 19.55 25.77 -11.15
N ALA A 430 20.56 25.15 -10.57
CA ALA A 430 21.76 24.70 -11.29
C ALA A 430 21.43 23.59 -12.31
N GLU A 431 20.57 22.62 -11.95
CA GLU A 431 20.11 21.56 -12.86
C GLU A 431 19.30 22.12 -14.04
N ASP A 432 18.40 23.09 -13.80
CA ASP A 432 17.64 23.76 -14.88
C ASP A 432 18.56 24.59 -15.80
N ALA A 433 19.54 25.28 -15.23
CA ALA A 433 20.55 26.02 -16.00
C ALA A 433 21.41 25.08 -16.87
N ALA A 434 21.79 23.91 -16.35
CA ALA A 434 22.50 22.88 -17.10
C ALA A 434 21.64 22.31 -18.24
N ALA A 435 20.37 21.99 -17.97
CA ALA A 435 19.44 21.46 -18.96
C ALA A 435 19.16 22.43 -20.12
N THR A 436 19.18 23.74 -19.85
CA THR A 436 18.98 24.79 -20.87
C THR A 436 20.26 25.13 -21.63
N GLY A 437 21.43 24.69 -21.17
CA GLY A 437 22.74 24.99 -21.75
C GLY A 437 23.17 26.45 -21.58
N ASP A 438 22.60 27.18 -20.62
CA ASP A 438 22.97 28.56 -20.31
C ASP A 438 24.15 28.59 -19.33
N THR A 439 25.37 28.59 -19.88
CA THR A 439 26.60 28.49 -19.09
C THR A 439 26.85 29.68 -18.16
N GLU A 440 26.33 30.88 -18.49
CA GLU A 440 26.47 32.06 -17.63
C GLU A 440 25.55 31.96 -16.39
N VAL A 441 24.35 31.40 -16.58
CA VAL A 441 23.43 31.12 -15.47
C VAL A 441 23.94 29.94 -14.63
N LEU A 442 24.43 28.87 -15.28
CA LEU A 442 24.99 27.70 -14.58
C LEU A 442 26.18 28.09 -13.68
N ASP A 443 27.12 28.89 -14.19
CA ASP A 443 28.25 29.40 -13.42
C ASP A 443 27.79 30.22 -12.19
N ALA A 444 26.72 31.01 -12.34
CA ALA A 444 26.18 31.84 -11.27
C ALA A 444 25.46 30.99 -10.19
N GLU A 445 24.68 30.00 -10.59
CA GLU A 445 23.98 29.10 -9.66
C GLU A 445 24.96 28.19 -8.92
N ILE A 446 26.01 27.68 -9.57
CA ILE A 446 27.04 26.89 -8.91
C ILE A 446 27.85 27.74 -7.91
N ALA A 447 28.12 29.00 -8.22
CA ALA A 447 28.73 29.93 -7.26
C ALA A 447 27.82 30.21 -6.06
N SER A 448 26.50 30.27 -6.26
CA SER A 448 25.50 30.39 -5.19
C SER A 448 25.47 29.15 -4.30
N LEU A 449 25.45 27.96 -4.92
CA LEU A 449 25.48 26.67 -4.24
C LEU A 449 26.76 26.53 -3.37
N ALA A 450 27.93 26.86 -3.92
CA ALA A 450 29.19 26.82 -3.18
C ALA A 450 29.20 27.78 -1.96
N ALA A 451 28.56 28.95 -2.08
CA ALA A 451 28.43 29.89 -0.96
C ALA A 451 27.52 29.34 0.15
N LEU A 452 26.38 28.76 -0.22
CA LEU A 452 25.44 28.11 0.72
C LEU A 452 26.08 26.91 1.43
N MET A 453 26.86 26.10 0.71
CA MET A 453 27.60 24.99 1.31
C MET A 453 28.65 25.47 2.31
N ALA A 454 29.34 26.59 2.03
CA ALA A 454 30.28 27.18 2.98
C ALA A 454 29.59 27.71 4.25
N GLU A 455 28.41 28.31 4.11
CA GLU A 455 27.58 28.72 5.24
C GLU A 455 27.09 27.52 6.06
N THR A 456 26.66 26.46 5.38
CA THR A 456 26.22 25.20 6.00
C THR A 456 27.36 24.54 6.78
N ARG A 457 28.58 24.45 6.21
CA ARG A 457 29.77 23.95 6.93
C ARG A 457 30.07 24.78 8.19
N ALA A 458 29.91 26.11 8.10
CA ALA A 458 30.11 26.99 9.25
C ALA A 458 29.03 26.82 10.33
N ALA A 459 27.78 26.59 9.92
CA ALA A 459 26.66 26.32 10.83
C ALA A 459 26.86 24.98 11.55
N VAL A 460 27.21 23.91 10.84
CA VAL A 460 27.54 22.58 11.39
C VAL A 460 28.65 22.69 12.44
N ALA A 461 29.73 23.41 12.14
CA ALA A 461 30.85 23.61 13.07
C ALA A 461 30.47 24.43 14.33
N ALA A 462 29.35 25.15 14.30
CA ALA A 462 28.86 25.97 15.41
C ALA A 462 27.82 25.27 16.29
N VAL A 463 27.33 24.09 15.91
CA VAL A 463 26.36 23.32 16.71
C VAL A 463 27.05 22.73 17.94
N ASP A 464 26.70 23.27 19.12
CA ASP A 464 27.19 22.75 20.39
C ASP A 464 26.51 21.41 20.70
N GLY A 465 27.31 20.36 20.94
CA GLY A 465 26.82 19.01 21.17
C GLY A 465 26.84 18.07 19.96
N ALA A 466 27.24 18.55 18.79
CA ALA A 466 27.56 17.70 17.63
C ALA A 466 28.70 16.72 17.96
N THR A 467 28.53 15.45 17.61
CA THR A 467 29.63 14.49 17.62
C THR A 467 30.55 14.73 16.41
N ALA A 468 31.80 14.25 16.50
CA ALA A 468 32.73 14.33 15.38
C ALA A 468 32.24 13.49 14.18
N GLU A 469 31.52 12.40 14.44
CA GLU A 469 30.97 11.51 13.43
C GLU A 469 29.86 12.18 12.62
N GLU A 470 28.88 12.83 13.27
CA GLU A 470 27.83 13.58 12.58
C GLU A 470 28.39 14.76 11.78
N ALA A 471 29.43 15.43 12.28
CA ALA A 471 30.09 16.52 11.55
C ALA A 471 30.87 16.01 10.32
N ASP A 472 31.50 14.84 10.41
CA ASP A 472 32.22 14.21 9.30
C ASP A 472 31.24 13.70 8.23
N GLU A 473 30.07 13.19 8.62
CA GLU A 473 29.00 12.75 7.71
C GLU A 473 28.42 13.92 6.90
N VAL A 474 28.06 15.02 7.56
CA VAL A 474 27.59 16.23 6.86
C VAL A 474 28.68 16.81 5.95
N ALA A 475 29.95 16.75 6.35
CA ALA A 475 31.05 17.19 5.52
C ALA A 475 31.22 16.32 4.26
N ALA A 476 31.10 15.00 4.40
CA ALA A 476 31.20 14.06 3.27
C ALA A 476 30.07 14.28 2.25
N LEU A 477 28.84 14.54 2.72
CA LEU A 477 27.71 14.84 1.84
C LEU A 477 27.89 16.17 1.09
N LEU A 478 28.37 17.22 1.78
CA LEU A 478 28.72 18.48 1.13
C LEU A 478 29.84 18.32 0.11
N ASP A 479 30.83 17.45 0.37
CA ASP A 479 31.87 17.16 -0.63
C ASP A 479 31.29 16.43 -1.87
N GLY A 480 30.28 15.58 -1.69
CA GLY A 480 29.53 14.95 -2.79
C GLY A 480 28.77 15.96 -3.66
N ILE A 481 28.08 16.92 -3.05
CA ILE A 481 27.39 18.01 -3.76
C ILE A 481 28.37 18.86 -4.56
N ASP A 482 29.54 19.18 -3.99
CA ASP A 482 30.59 19.96 -4.70
C ASP A 482 31.08 19.18 -5.93
N ALA A 483 31.33 17.88 -5.78
CA ALA A 483 31.77 17.03 -6.87
C ALA A 483 30.74 16.96 -8.01
N ALA A 484 29.46 16.77 -7.69
CA ALA A 484 28.37 16.74 -8.67
C ALA A 484 28.22 18.09 -9.40
N ALA A 485 28.30 19.21 -8.67
CA ALA A 485 28.27 20.56 -9.27
C ALA A 485 29.46 20.80 -10.21
N GLN A 486 30.68 20.35 -9.84
CA GLN A 486 31.83 20.42 -10.74
C GLN A 486 31.67 19.52 -11.98
N GLY A 487 30.96 18.39 -11.86
CA GLY A 487 30.55 17.54 -12.99
C GLY A 487 29.69 18.29 -13.99
N LEU A 488 28.63 18.98 -13.53
CA LEU A 488 27.77 19.80 -14.39
C LEU A 488 28.54 20.89 -15.17
N LEU A 489 29.54 21.52 -14.54
CA LEU A 489 30.41 22.48 -15.22
C LEU A 489 31.27 21.83 -16.30
N ALA A 490 31.77 20.61 -16.05
CA ALA A 490 32.62 19.90 -17.00
C ALA A 490 31.84 19.43 -18.24
N ASP A 491 30.57 19.05 -18.06
CA ASP A 491 29.71 18.57 -19.14
C ASP A 491 29.04 19.70 -19.94
N GLY A 492 28.87 20.87 -19.31
CA GLY A 492 28.32 22.09 -19.94
C GLY A 492 29.30 22.88 -20.81
N THR A 493 30.58 22.51 -20.87
CA THR A 493 31.64 23.16 -21.71
C THR A 493 32.07 22.31 -22.89
#